data_AF-A0A497RM02-F1
#
_entry.id   AF-A0A497RM02-F1
#
_cell.length_a   1.000
_cell.length_b   1.000
_cell.length_c   1.000
_cell.angle_alpha   90.00
_cell.angle_beta   90.00
_cell.angle_gamma   90.00
#
_symmetry.space_group_name_H-M   'P 1'
#
loop_
_entity.id
_entity.type
_entity.pdbx_description
1 polymer ?
#
loop_
_entity_poly.entity_id
_entity_poly.type
_entity_poly.pdbx_seq_one_letter_code
_entity_poly.pdbx_strand_id
1 'polypeptide(L)'
;MYVLVREHNSRCSLFLAETFRQNGKVKQRKIYLGTLPKDVVPTAKRALLEGLGTTLDSWRAYALWYWGRALGEAKRRGDVERFSYAKKFLKWLLRRCSK
;
A
#
# COMPACT_ATOMS: atom_id res chain seq x y z
N MET A 1 8.83 10.62 0.95
CA MET A 1 8.62 9.18 0.68
C MET A 1 7.87 9.01 -0.64
N TYR A 2 8.08 7.95 -1.41
CA TYR A 2 7.41 7.71 -2.70
C TYR A 2 7.18 6.21 -2.94
N VAL A 3 6.20 5.87 -3.79
CA VAL A 3 5.90 4.47 -4.16
C VAL A 3 6.73 4.06 -5.38
N LEU A 4 7.61 3.08 -5.21
CA LEU A 4 8.39 2.48 -6.28
C LEU A 4 7.72 1.19 -6.74
N VAL A 5 7.58 1.00 -8.05
CA VAL A 5 7.11 -0.25 -8.65
C VAL A 5 8.23 -0.85 -9.47
N ARG A 6 8.49 -2.14 -9.27
CA ARG A 6 9.36 -2.93 -10.13
C ARG A 6 8.56 -4.01 -10.82
N GLU A 7 8.61 -4.03 -12.14
CA GLU A 7 8.00 -5.10 -12.92
C GLU A 7 8.89 -6.35 -12.87
N HIS A 8 8.26 -7.48 -12.60
CA HIS A 8 8.87 -8.81 -12.66
C HIS A 8 7.90 -9.72 -13.41
N ASN A 9 8.15 -9.93 -14.71
CA ASN A 9 7.32 -10.74 -15.59
C ASN A 9 5.84 -10.28 -15.57
N SER A 10 4.91 -11.17 -15.22
CA SER A 10 3.46 -10.90 -15.15
C SER A 10 3.01 -10.19 -13.86
N ARG A 11 3.95 -9.80 -12.99
CA ARG A 11 3.66 -9.23 -11.66
C ARG A 11 4.49 -8.00 -11.34
N CYS A 12 3.99 -7.17 -10.43
CA CYS A 12 4.63 -5.94 -9.98
C CYS A 12 4.94 -5.98 -8.50
N SER A 13 6.19 -5.74 -8.13
CA SER A 13 6.61 -5.56 -6.75
C SER A 13 6.48 -4.10 -6.34
N LEU A 14 5.72 -3.82 -5.29
CA LEU A 14 5.62 -2.48 -4.69
C LEU A 14 6.62 -2.32 -3.55
N PHE A 15 7.22 -1.13 -3.50
CA PHE A 15 8.05 -0.69 -2.40
C PHE A 15 7.65 0.71 -1.97
N LEU A 16 7.75 0.97 -0.66
CA LEU A 16 7.75 2.31 -0.12
C LEU A 16 9.21 2.76 -0.01
N ALA A 17 9.58 3.78 -0.78
CA ALA A 17 10.93 4.28 -0.85
C ALA A 17 11.04 5.64 -0.18
N GLU A 18 12.10 5.85 0.57
CA GLU A 18 12.46 7.12 1.17
C GLU A 18 13.89 7.44 0.83
N THR A 19 14.15 8.69 0.42
CA THR A 19 15.50 9.20 0.20
C THR A 19 15.77 10.25 1.26
N PHE A 20 16.89 10.11 1.97
CA PHE A 20 17.29 10.99 3.07
C PHE A 20 18.80 11.21 3.02
N ARG A 21 19.29 12.28 3.65
CA ARG A 21 20.74 12.53 3.80
C ARG A 21 21.19 12.06 5.17
N GLN A 22 22.29 11.32 5.22
CA GLN A 22 22.95 10.92 6.46
C GLN A 22 24.46 11.13 6.28
N ASN A 23 25.06 11.97 7.13
CA ASN A 23 26.49 12.33 7.08
C ASN A 23 26.93 12.83 5.69
N GLY A 24 26.15 13.74 5.10
CA GLY A 24 26.43 14.29 3.77
C GLY A 24 26.18 13.33 2.59
N LYS A 25 25.92 12.04 2.85
CA LYS A 25 25.63 11.03 1.82
C LYS A 25 24.12 10.87 1.63
N VAL A 26 23.68 10.81 0.38
CA VAL A 26 22.30 10.46 0.04
C VAL A 26 22.11 8.95 0.25
N LYS A 27 21.17 8.58 1.12
CA LYS A 27 20.78 7.20 1.38
C LYS A 27 19.34 6.96 0.93
N GLN A 28 19.07 5.72 0.54
CA GLN A 28 17.72 5.26 0.23
C GLN A 28 17.32 4.12 1.17
N ARG A 29 16.13 4.24 1.77
CA ARG A 29 15.44 3.14 2.45
C ARG A 29 14.31 2.66 1.57
N LYS A 30 14.18 1.35 1.41
CA LYS A 30 13.09 0.71 0.66
C LYS A 30 12.44 -0.32 1.55
N ILE A 31 11.13 -0.25 1.70
CA ILE A 31 10.32 -1.21 2.42
C ILE A 31 9.52 -1.97 1.38
N TYR A 32 9.72 -3.28 1.29
CA TYR A 32 8.94 -4.12 0.41
C TYR A 32 7.52 -4.22 0.94
N LEU A 33 6.56 -3.81 0.11
CA LEU A 33 5.15 -3.90 0.45
C LEU A 33 4.62 -5.24 -0.01
N GLY A 34 4.89 -5.67 -1.23
CA GLY A 34 4.41 -6.96 -1.71
C GLY A 34 4.31 -7.01 -3.22
N THR A 35 3.88 -8.16 -3.74
CA THR A 35 3.60 -8.33 -5.17
C THR A 35 2.13 -8.15 -5.47
N LEU A 36 1.80 -7.36 -6.50
CA LEU A 36 0.47 -7.14 -7.03
C LEU A 36 0.39 -7.50 -8.53
N PRO A 37 -0.79 -7.93 -9.02
CA PRO A 37 -1.09 -7.95 -10.46
C PRO A 37 -0.99 -6.55 -11.08
N LYS A 38 -0.56 -6.47 -12.36
CA LYS A 38 -0.35 -5.19 -13.07
C LYS A 38 -1.59 -4.29 -13.08
N ASP A 39 -2.77 -4.87 -13.27
CA ASP A 39 -4.07 -4.20 -13.31
C ASP A 39 -4.47 -3.55 -11.98
N VAL A 40 -3.94 -4.05 -10.86
CA VAL A 40 -4.24 -3.54 -9.51
C VAL A 40 -3.24 -2.44 -9.07
N VAL A 41 -2.08 -2.33 -9.74
CA VAL A 41 -1.02 -1.36 -9.38
C VAL A 41 -1.49 0.10 -9.38
N PRO A 42 -2.26 0.59 -10.38
CA PRO A 42 -2.71 1.99 -10.39
C PRO A 42 -3.60 2.31 -9.19
N THR A 43 -4.53 1.42 -8.87
CA THR A 43 -5.44 1.55 -7.72
C THR A 43 -4.67 1.53 -6.40
N ALA A 44 -3.70 0.62 -6.26
CA ALA A 44 -2.86 0.55 -5.07
C ALA A 44 -1.97 1.79 -4.91
N LYS A 45 -1.37 2.30 -6.01
CA LYS A 45 -0.61 3.56 -5.98
C LYS A 45 -1.47 4.72 -5.53
N ARG A 46 -2.68 4.85 -6.10
CA ARG A 46 -3.61 5.95 -5.77
C ARG A 46 -4.04 5.89 -4.31
N ALA A 47 -4.46 4.72 -3.82
CA ALA A 47 -4.84 4.54 -2.43
C ALA A 47 -3.68 4.80 -1.45
N LEU A 48 -2.45 4.43 -1.82
CA LEU A 48 -1.26 4.75 -1.04
C LEU A 48 -0.99 6.25 -1.04
N LEU A 49 -1.01 6.93 -2.19
CA LEU A 49 -0.75 8.37 -2.30
C LEU A 49 -1.83 9.21 -1.58
N GLU A 50 -3.10 8.87 -1.76
CA GLU A 50 -4.22 9.52 -1.06
C GLU A 50 -4.19 9.24 0.45
N GLY A 51 -3.75 8.04 0.84
CA GLY A 51 -3.59 7.64 2.23
C GLY A 51 -2.32 8.17 2.91
N LEU A 52 -1.35 8.71 2.15
CA LEU A 52 -0.04 9.12 2.65
C LEU A 52 0.01 10.56 3.19
N GLY A 53 -0.87 11.48 2.79
CA GLY A 53 -0.85 12.87 3.29
C GLY A 53 0.54 13.55 3.29
N THR A 54 0.69 14.71 3.93
CA THR A 54 1.99 15.42 4.06
C THR A 54 2.90 14.84 5.16
N THR A 55 2.36 14.00 6.03
CA THR A 55 3.07 13.33 7.12
C THR A 55 2.32 12.05 7.44
N LEU A 56 2.92 10.86 7.26
CA LEU A 56 2.31 9.67 7.83
C LEU A 56 3.23 8.51 8.22
N ASP A 57 2.89 8.07 9.41
CA ASP A 57 3.23 6.88 10.17
C ASP A 57 3.20 5.59 9.33
N SER A 58 4.35 4.93 9.26
CA SER A 58 4.62 3.68 8.54
C SER A 58 3.58 2.58 8.80
N TRP A 59 2.98 2.59 10.00
CA TRP A 59 1.94 1.64 10.40
C TRP A 59 0.69 1.73 9.53
N ARG A 60 0.28 2.95 9.16
CA ARG A 60 -0.96 3.18 8.42
C ARG A 60 -0.83 2.79 6.95
N ALA A 61 0.34 3.04 6.35
CA ALA A 61 0.67 2.57 5.00
C ALA A 61 0.70 1.04 4.93
N TYR A 62 1.27 0.38 5.94
CA TYR A 62 1.26 -1.08 6.05
C TYR A 62 -0.17 -1.63 6.21
N ALA A 63 -0.99 -1.02 7.07
CA ALA A 63 -2.37 -1.44 7.29
C ALA A 63 -3.23 -1.31 6.02
N LEU A 64 -3.10 -0.22 5.25
CA LEU A 64 -3.80 -0.04 3.98
C LEU A 64 -3.38 -1.11 2.95
N TRP A 65 -2.08 -1.40 2.85
CA TRP A 65 -1.58 -2.45 1.97
C TRP A 65 -2.10 -3.84 2.37
N TYR A 66 -1.99 -4.21 3.64
CA TYR A 66 -2.39 -5.52 4.15
C TYR A 66 -3.89 -5.77 3.93
N TRP A 67 -4.73 -4.82 4.32
CA TRP A 67 -6.18 -4.96 4.20
C TRP A 67 -6.65 -4.89 2.73
N GLY A 68 -5.96 -4.13 1.87
CA GLY A 68 -6.20 -4.14 0.42
C GLY A 68 -5.93 -5.51 -0.19
N ARG A 69 -4.85 -6.17 0.23
CA ARG A 69 -4.55 -7.55 -0.18
C ARG A 69 -5.57 -8.56 0.35
N ALA A 70 -5.92 -8.47 1.64
CA ALA A 70 -6.89 -9.35 2.27
C ALA A 70 -8.27 -9.26 1.59
N LEU A 71 -8.68 -8.07 1.16
CA LEU A 71 -9.90 -7.85 0.38
C LEU A 71 -9.87 -8.60 -0.96
N GLY A 72 -8.77 -8.48 -1.72
CA GLY A 72 -8.60 -9.14 -3.01
C GLY A 72 -8.51 -10.67 -2.91
N GLU A 73 -7.91 -11.19 -1.85
CA GLU A 73 -7.89 -12.62 -1.55
C GLU A 73 -9.26 -13.16 -1.15
N ALA A 74 -9.97 -12.45 -0.27
CA ALA A 74 -11.30 -12.84 0.16
C ALA A 74 -12.27 -12.89 -1.02
N LYS A 75 -12.22 -11.91 -1.92
CA LYS A 75 -13.02 -11.91 -3.16
C LYS A 75 -12.73 -13.12 -4.04
N ARG A 76 -11.46 -13.47 -4.25
CA ARG A 76 -11.07 -14.62 -5.08
C ARG A 76 -11.50 -15.96 -4.49
N ARG A 77 -11.56 -16.07 -3.17
CA ARG A 77 -11.96 -17.30 -2.47
C ARG A 77 -13.47 -17.41 -2.24
N GLY A 78 -14.25 -16.39 -2.60
CA GLY A 78 -15.68 -16.32 -2.26
C GLY A 78 -15.92 -16.15 -0.76
N ASP A 79 -14.92 -15.70 0.01
CA ASP A 79 -14.99 -15.51 1.45
C ASP A 79 -15.69 -14.18 1.77
N VAL A 80 -17.01 -14.24 1.86
CA VAL A 80 -17.89 -13.07 2.02
C VAL A 80 -17.62 -12.33 3.32
N GLU A 81 -17.34 -13.06 4.40
CA GLU A 81 -17.16 -12.51 5.74
C GLU A 81 -15.86 -11.72 5.82
N ARG A 82 -14.75 -12.33 5.37
CA ARG A 82 -13.44 -11.67 5.32
C ARG A 82 -13.43 -10.50 4.35
N PHE A 83 -14.16 -10.60 3.24
CA PHE A 83 -14.33 -9.50 2.29
C PHE A 83 -15.06 -8.31 2.93
N SER A 84 -16.17 -8.57 3.62
CA SER A 84 -16.95 -7.55 4.34
C SER A 84 -16.11 -6.87 5.43
N TYR A 85 -15.36 -7.66 6.20
CA TYR A 85 -14.48 -7.16 7.27
C TYR A 85 -13.35 -6.27 6.72
N ALA A 86 -12.58 -6.76 5.75
CA ALA A 86 -11.50 -6.00 5.12
C ALA A 86 -12.02 -4.69 4.49
N LYS A 87 -13.21 -4.73 3.87
CA LYS A 87 -13.85 -3.55 3.29
C LYS A 87 -14.23 -2.51 4.34
N LYS A 88 -14.82 -2.92 5.47
CA LYS A 88 -15.15 -2.01 6.59
C LYS A 88 -13.89 -1.40 7.20
N PHE A 89 -12.83 -2.19 7.36
CA PHE A 89 -11.57 -1.74 7.95
C PHE A 89 -10.83 -0.73 7.04
N LEU A 90 -10.79 -0.98 5.73
CA LEU A 90 -10.26 -0.02 4.75
C LEU A 90 -11.05 1.29 4.75
N LYS A 91 -12.39 1.23 4.79
CA LYS A 91 -13.23 2.44 4.91
C LYS A 91 -12.92 3.23 6.18
N TRP A 92 -12.69 2.55 7.30
CA TRP A 92 -12.33 3.22 8.56
C TRP A 92 -10.93 3.87 8.49
N LEU A 93 -9.93 3.17 7.94
CA LEU A 93 -8.58 3.70 7.76
C LEU A 93 -8.55 4.96 6.88
N LEU A 94 -9.37 4.96 5.82
CA LEU A 94 -9.50 6.06 4.85
C LEU A 94 -10.39 7.21 5.36
N ARG A 95 -11.40 6.96 6.20
CA ARG A 95 -12.25 8.02 6.79
C ARG A 95 -11.47 9.01 7.66
N ARG A 96 -10.38 8.56 8.30
CA ARG A 96 -9.47 9.43 9.05
C ARG A 96 -8.45 10.18 8.15
N CYS A 97 -8.55 10.10 6.82
CA CYS A 97 -7.76 10.91 5.88
C CYS A 97 -8.53 12.14 5.38
N SER A 98 -9.82 12.26 5.71
CA SER A 98 -10.62 13.46 5.50
C SER A 98 -10.56 14.35 6.74
N LYS A 99 -9.44 15.06 6.93
CA LYS A 99 -9.32 16.30 7.69
C LYS A 99 -8.07 17.03 7.24
#